data_AF-A0A7W1A8W8-F1
#
_entry.id   AF-A0A7W1A8W8-F1
#
_cell.length_a   1.000
_cell.length_b   1.000
_cell.length_c   1.000
_cell.angle_alpha   90.00
_cell.angle_beta   90.00
_cell.angle_gamma   90.00
#
_symmetry.space_group_name_H-M   'P 1'
#
loop_
_entity.id
_entity.type
_entity.pdbx_description
1 polymer ?
#
loop_
_entity_poly.entity_id
_entity_poly.type
_entity_poly.pdbx_seq_one_letter_code
_entity_poly.pdbx_strand_id
1 'polypeptide(L)'
;MSTQPATQPAQPPANTASPVADPAPSATTLAQSATQSAPTLPPATLPPPKASGSPSTPISVELEMSRWPALGDEVEVRLTVQSIEPATNIDATIIAPEGVEVTAGALAMKGDVGPNQPLVLTATLRFTTAADITIIGRALHTLANGDIWGDQAVLYLTIAAPGAPPNLTVTPPLAVPSP
;
A
#
# COMPACT_ATOMS: atom_id res chain seq x y z
N MET A 1 -8.66 35.35 -45.04
CA MET A 1 -9.18 34.22 -45.83
C MET A 1 -8.07 33.73 -46.75
N SER A 2 -7.41 32.63 -46.39
CA SER A 2 -6.67 31.76 -47.33
C SER A 2 -6.68 30.36 -46.74
N THR A 3 -7.02 29.42 -47.59
CA THR A 3 -7.51 28.07 -47.32
C THR A 3 -6.39 27.06 -47.09
N GLN A 4 -6.66 26.11 -46.19
CA GLN A 4 -5.99 24.82 -46.05
C GLN A 4 -6.09 24.00 -47.35
N PRO A 5 -5.15 23.07 -47.60
CA PRO A 5 -5.59 21.74 -48.00
C PRO A 5 -4.88 20.61 -47.24
N ALA A 6 -5.57 19.47 -47.21
CA ALA A 6 -5.30 18.29 -46.41
C ALA A 6 -4.59 17.17 -47.22
N THR A 7 -3.85 16.33 -46.49
CA THR A 7 -3.53 14.89 -46.65
C THR A 7 -3.25 14.27 -48.02
N GLN A 8 -2.08 13.60 -48.13
CA GLN A 8 -1.96 12.31 -48.83
C GLN A 8 -0.81 11.45 -48.23
N PRO A 9 -1.00 10.12 -48.02
CA PRO A 9 -0.05 9.23 -47.35
C PRO A 9 0.97 8.62 -48.32
N ALA A 10 2.23 8.47 -47.88
CA ALA A 10 3.27 7.81 -48.66
C ALA A 10 3.47 6.35 -48.19
N GLN A 11 3.08 5.41 -49.06
CA GLN A 11 3.38 3.98 -48.98
C GLN A 11 4.86 3.69 -49.33
N PRO A 12 5.41 2.55 -48.87
CA PRO A 12 6.82 2.18 -49.02
C PRO A 12 7.12 1.56 -50.41
N PRO A 13 8.37 1.63 -50.90
CA PRO A 13 8.76 0.91 -52.11
C PRO A 13 8.96 -0.59 -51.81
N ALA A 14 8.27 -1.41 -52.61
CA ALA A 14 8.46 -2.84 -52.76
C ALA A 14 9.70 -3.15 -53.62
N ASN A 15 10.46 -4.19 -53.27
CA ASN A 15 11.29 -4.94 -54.22
C ASN A 15 11.35 -6.43 -53.82
N THR A 16 10.55 -7.15 -54.58
CA THR A 16 10.51 -8.55 -55.05
C THR A 16 11.77 -9.42 -54.88
N ALA A 17 11.61 -10.59 -54.24
CA ALA A 17 11.94 -11.93 -54.77
C ALA A 17 11.49 -13.06 -53.81
N SER A 18 10.48 -13.84 -54.23
CA SER A 18 10.18 -15.22 -53.78
C SER A 18 10.80 -16.21 -54.81
N PRO A 19 10.80 -17.58 -54.68
CA PRO A 19 9.93 -18.44 -53.86
C PRO A 19 10.58 -19.76 -53.31
N VAL A 20 9.72 -20.67 -52.81
CA VAL A 20 9.92 -22.12 -52.47
C VAL A 20 10.34 -22.39 -51.01
N ALA A 21 9.60 -23.11 -50.18
CA ALA A 21 8.31 -23.77 -50.27
C ALA A 21 7.79 -24.01 -48.84
N ASP A 22 6.48 -23.87 -48.65
CA ASP A 22 5.74 -24.51 -47.57
C ASP A 22 5.28 -25.89 -48.10
N PRO A 23 5.47 -26.95 -47.33
CA PRO A 23 4.27 -27.65 -46.87
C PRO A 23 4.32 -27.98 -45.38
N ALA A 24 3.38 -27.40 -44.62
CA ALA A 24 2.84 -28.06 -43.43
C ALA A 24 2.10 -29.35 -43.84
N PRO A 25 2.17 -30.44 -43.05
CA PRO A 25 1.29 -30.52 -41.88
C PRO A 25 1.89 -31.18 -40.62
N SER A 26 1.46 -30.64 -39.46
CA SER A 26 1.16 -31.27 -38.17
C SER A 26 1.91 -32.53 -37.70
N ALA A 27 2.68 -32.41 -36.61
CA ALA A 27 2.31 -32.87 -35.25
C ALA A 27 3.55 -33.04 -34.33
N THR A 28 3.44 -32.44 -33.14
CA THR A 28 3.92 -32.90 -31.81
C THR A 28 5.30 -33.58 -31.70
N THR A 29 6.18 -33.04 -30.82
CA THR A 29 6.75 -33.77 -29.64
C THR A 29 8.19 -33.34 -29.24
N LEU A 30 8.33 -33.02 -27.95
CA LEU A 30 9.49 -33.02 -27.03
C LEU A 30 10.52 -31.88 -27.02
N ALA A 31 10.44 -31.14 -25.90
CA ALA A 31 11.51 -30.39 -25.26
C ALA A 31 12.78 -31.25 -25.05
N GLN A 32 13.95 -30.62 -25.20
CA GLN A 32 15.19 -31.14 -24.66
C GLN A 32 15.91 -30.08 -23.83
N SER A 33 16.06 -30.46 -22.57
CA SER A 33 16.70 -29.79 -21.45
C SER A 33 18.20 -29.66 -21.65
N ALA A 34 18.75 -28.46 -21.47
CA ALA A 34 20.17 -28.28 -21.18
C ALA A 34 20.37 -28.40 -19.66
N THR A 35 20.88 -29.54 -19.20
CA THR A 35 21.36 -29.74 -17.83
C THR A 35 22.73 -29.09 -17.67
N GLN A 36 22.75 -27.84 -17.21
CA GLN A 36 23.95 -27.23 -16.64
C GLN A 36 23.94 -27.54 -15.14
N SER A 37 24.85 -28.42 -14.68
CA SER A 37 25.02 -28.76 -13.26
C SER A 37 25.57 -27.53 -12.52
N ALA A 38 24.67 -26.72 -11.98
CA ALA A 38 25.01 -25.72 -10.98
C ALA A 38 25.53 -26.44 -9.72
N PRO A 39 26.58 -25.94 -9.05
CA PRO A 39 26.91 -26.40 -7.71
C PRO A 39 25.70 -26.14 -6.82
N THR A 40 25.05 -27.22 -6.37
CA THR A 40 23.91 -27.14 -5.45
C THR A 40 24.43 -26.69 -4.10
N LEU A 41 24.44 -25.37 -3.86
CA LEU A 41 24.52 -24.84 -2.51
C LEU A 41 23.29 -25.38 -1.76
N PRO A 42 23.46 -25.97 -0.56
CA PRO A 42 22.31 -26.37 0.25
C PRO A 42 21.45 -25.11 0.48
N PRO A 43 20.11 -25.23 0.48
CA PRO A 43 19.26 -24.11 0.86
C PRO A 43 19.72 -23.64 2.25
N ALA A 44 20.22 -22.41 2.33
CA ALA A 44 20.49 -21.79 3.61
C ALA A 44 19.14 -21.69 4.32
N THR A 45 18.89 -22.59 5.27
CA THR A 45 17.76 -22.49 6.19
C THR A 45 18.02 -21.29 7.06
N LEU A 46 17.68 -20.10 6.56
CA LEU A 46 17.65 -18.90 7.36
C LEU A 46 16.62 -19.16 8.47
N PRO A 47 16.99 -18.99 9.75
CA PRO A 47 16.01 -19.06 10.82
C PRO A 47 14.88 -18.06 10.50
N PRO A 48 13.61 -18.39 10.82
CA PRO A 48 12.53 -17.43 10.62
C PRO A 48 12.90 -16.14 11.38
N PRO A 49 12.78 -14.97 10.75
CA PRO A 49 13.06 -13.72 11.44
C PRO A 49 12.16 -13.65 12.68
N LYS A 50 12.77 -13.71 13.86
CA LYS A 50 12.09 -13.58 15.14
C LYS A 50 12.14 -12.13 15.56
N ALA A 51 11.01 -11.43 15.47
CA ALA A 51 10.85 -10.10 16.06
C ALA A 51 10.44 -10.27 17.53
N SER A 52 11.22 -9.70 18.47
CA SER A 52 10.87 -9.66 19.89
C SER A 52 11.48 -8.41 20.51
N GLY A 53 10.64 -7.51 21.02
CA GLY A 53 11.02 -6.23 21.63
C GLY A 53 9.98 -5.16 21.31
N SER A 54 9.90 -4.11 22.15
CA SER A 54 9.26 -2.85 21.74
C SER A 54 10.29 -2.12 20.89
N PRO A 55 10.14 -2.05 19.55
CA PRO A 55 11.12 -1.38 18.71
C PRO A 55 11.12 0.11 19.07
N SER A 56 12.18 0.57 19.73
CA SER A 56 12.41 2.01 19.93
C SER A 56 13.13 2.51 18.68
N THR A 57 12.36 2.91 17.67
CA THR A 57 12.93 3.57 16.48
C THR A 57 12.90 5.08 16.67
N PRO A 58 13.80 5.84 16.02
CA PRO A 58 13.75 7.30 16.03
C PRO A 58 12.60 7.87 15.20
N ILE A 59 11.76 7.02 14.58
CA ILE A 59 10.60 7.40 13.78
C ILE A 59 9.36 7.25 14.65
N SER A 60 8.50 8.26 14.62
CA SER A 60 7.21 8.25 15.30
C SER A 60 6.11 8.56 14.30
N VAL A 61 5.04 7.79 14.39
CA VAL A 61 3.89 7.91 13.50
C VAL A 61 2.65 8.26 14.30
N GLU A 62 1.92 9.27 13.82
CA GLU A 62 0.66 9.70 14.38
C GLU A 62 -0.42 9.62 13.30
N LEU A 63 -1.52 8.94 13.62
CA LEU A 63 -2.66 8.78 12.71
C LEU A 63 -3.89 9.40 13.36
N GLU A 64 -4.46 10.40 12.70
CA GLU A 64 -5.59 11.18 13.18
C GLU A 64 -6.72 11.19 12.16
N MET A 65 -7.96 11.35 12.66
CA MET A 65 -9.14 11.61 11.83
C MET A 65 -9.73 12.95 12.22
N SER A 66 -10.25 13.68 11.23
CA SER A 66 -10.85 15.00 11.47
C SER A 66 -12.14 14.94 12.30
N ARG A 67 -12.89 13.83 12.20
CA ARG A 67 -14.12 13.58 12.95
C ARG A 67 -14.45 12.10 13.01
N TRP A 68 -15.43 11.72 13.84
CA TRP A 68 -16.00 10.38 13.80
C TRP A 68 -16.77 10.13 12.49
N PRO A 69 -16.42 9.10 11.72
CA PRO A 69 -17.13 8.74 10.50
C PRO A 69 -18.50 8.11 10.77
N ALA A 70 -19.49 8.45 9.93
CA ALA A 70 -20.76 7.73 9.84
C ALA A 70 -20.84 6.97 8.50
N LEU A 71 -21.83 6.09 8.36
CA LEU A 71 -22.02 5.35 7.12
C LEU A 71 -22.32 6.30 5.94
N GLY A 72 -21.53 6.21 4.88
CA GLY A 72 -21.65 7.01 3.66
C GLY A 72 -20.94 8.35 3.72
N ASP A 73 -20.46 8.77 4.90
CA ASP A 73 -19.74 10.03 5.10
C ASP A 73 -18.29 9.93 4.61
N GLU A 74 -17.77 11.10 4.23
CA GLU A 74 -16.37 11.31 3.93
C GLU A 74 -15.66 11.94 5.13
N VAL A 75 -14.51 11.38 5.51
CA VAL A 75 -13.68 11.86 6.61
C VAL A 75 -12.25 11.97 6.14
N GLU A 76 -11.57 13.03 6.58
CA GLU A 76 -10.15 13.22 6.31
C GLU A 76 -9.33 12.46 7.36
N VAL A 77 -8.38 11.68 6.88
CA VAL A 77 -7.40 10.95 7.67
C VAL A 77 -6.03 11.53 7.38
N ARG A 78 -5.29 11.83 8.44
CA ARG A 78 -3.97 12.44 8.38
C ARG A 78 -2.96 11.55 9.09
N LEU A 79 -1.95 11.13 8.34
CA LEU A 79 -0.79 10.42 8.84
C LEU A 79 0.39 11.39 8.91
N THR A 80 0.87 11.66 10.12
CA THR A 80 2.03 12.50 10.37
C THR A 80 3.20 11.61 10.77
N VAL A 81 4.28 11.68 10.01
CA VAL A 81 5.53 10.97 10.32
C VAL A 81 6.55 11.99 10.79
N GLN A 82 7.09 11.76 11.98
CA GLN A 82 8.12 12.59 12.59
C GLN A 82 9.34 11.72 12.87
N SER A 83 10.52 12.35 12.90
CA SER A 83 11.72 11.66 13.36
C SER A 83 12.63 12.62 14.12
N ILE A 84 13.29 12.08 15.14
CA ILE A 84 14.32 12.80 15.89
C ILE A 84 15.65 12.88 15.13
N GLU A 85 15.85 12.01 14.14
CA GLU A 85 17.01 11.99 13.25
C GLU A 85 16.57 12.24 11.80
N PRO A 86 17.41 12.86 10.96
CA PRO A 86 17.09 13.01 9.55
C PRO A 86 17.07 11.64 8.85
N ALA A 87 15.93 11.29 8.28
CA ALA A 87 15.72 10.05 7.55
C ALA A 87 15.24 10.36 6.13
N THR A 88 15.95 9.84 5.13
CA THR A 88 15.59 10.02 3.71
C THR A 88 14.85 8.81 3.18
N ASN A 89 14.03 8.97 2.14
CA ASN A 89 13.27 7.86 1.54
C ASN A 89 12.36 7.12 2.55
N ILE A 90 11.61 7.88 3.37
CA ILE A 90 10.54 7.30 4.19
C ILE A 90 9.37 6.89 3.30
N ASP A 91 8.96 5.64 3.42
CA ASP A 91 7.75 5.07 2.86
C ASP A 91 6.59 5.21 3.87
N ALA A 92 5.76 6.24 3.70
CA ALA A 92 4.54 6.44 4.48
C ALA A 92 3.36 5.81 3.76
N THR A 93 2.54 5.02 4.45
CA THR A 93 1.39 4.31 3.88
C THR A 93 0.22 4.29 4.84
N ILE A 94 -0.97 4.59 4.35
CA ILE A 94 -2.26 4.39 5.02
C ILE A 94 -2.92 3.17 4.38
N ILE A 95 -3.24 2.18 5.20
CA ILE A 95 -3.93 0.96 4.80
C ILE A 95 -5.37 1.09 5.26
N ALA A 96 -6.27 1.23 4.30
CA ALA A 96 -7.71 1.19 4.51
C ALA A 96 -8.22 -0.25 4.22
N PRO A 97 -9.06 -0.83 5.09
CA PRO A 97 -9.63 -2.16 4.89
C PRO A 97 -10.82 -2.12 3.92
N GLU A 98 -11.39 -3.29 3.63
CA GLU A 98 -12.62 -3.38 2.85
C GLU A 98 -13.78 -2.59 3.50
N GLY A 99 -14.67 -2.04 2.68
CA GLY A 99 -15.75 -1.15 3.14
C GLY A 99 -15.31 0.30 3.38
N VAL A 100 -14.07 0.65 3.01
CA VAL A 100 -13.54 2.01 3.00
C VAL A 100 -13.01 2.34 1.61
N GLU A 101 -13.55 3.39 1.00
CA GLU A 101 -13.14 3.88 -0.32
C GLU A 101 -12.35 5.18 -0.17
N VAL A 102 -11.31 5.36 -0.98
CA VAL A 102 -10.56 6.64 -1.01
C VAL A 102 -11.22 7.54 -2.03
N THR A 103 -11.75 8.67 -1.59
CA THR A 103 -12.38 9.64 -2.50
C THR A 103 -11.43 10.75 -2.91
N ALA A 104 -10.41 11.05 -2.10
CA ALA A 104 -9.36 12.01 -2.45
C ALA A 104 -8.03 11.73 -1.71
N GLY A 105 -6.94 12.28 -2.23
CA GLY A 105 -5.61 12.19 -1.63
C GLY A 105 -4.83 10.94 -2.04
N ALA A 106 -3.82 10.57 -1.25
CA ALA A 106 -2.96 9.42 -1.52
C ALA A 106 -2.88 8.50 -0.29
N LEU A 107 -2.88 7.20 -0.54
CA LEU A 107 -2.65 6.19 0.50
C LEU A 107 -1.18 5.86 0.71
N ALA A 108 -0.30 6.28 -0.19
CA ALA A 108 1.12 6.04 -0.06
C ALA A 108 1.89 7.25 -0.56
N MET A 109 2.97 7.58 0.14
CA MET A 109 3.87 8.65 -0.23
C MET A 109 5.29 8.30 0.20
N LYS A 110 6.25 8.69 -0.64
CA LYS A 110 7.66 8.72 -0.28
C LYS A 110 8.10 10.15 0.00
N GLY A 111 8.88 10.34 1.04
CA GLY A 111 9.42 11.64 1.37
C GLY A 111 10.58 11.57 2.34
N ASP A 112 11.27 12.69 2.50
CA ASP A 112 12.32 12.84 3.49
C ASP A 112 11.72 13.45 4.75
N VAL A 113 12.14 12.95 5.91
CA VAL A 113 11.75 13.47 7.22
C VAL A 113 13.01 14.05 7.87
N GLY A 114 12.98 15.34 8.16
CA GLY A 114 14.05 16.04 8.84
C GLY A 114 13.65 16.44 10.26
N PRO A 115 14.62 16.83 11.11
CA PRO A 115 14.31 17.46 12.38
C PRO A 115 13.46 18.72 12.13
N ASN A 116 12.25 18.76 12.70
CA ASN A 116 11.22 19.79 12.50
C ASN A 116 10.57 19.86 11.10
N GLN A 117 10.76 18.85 10.26
CA GLN A 117 10.08 18.73 8.97
C GLN A 117 9.34 17.39 8.91
N PRO A 118 8.13 17.33 9.49
CA PRO A 118 7.33 16.11 9.47
C PRO A 118 6.80 15.87 8.07
N LEU A 119 6.75 14.59 7.68
CA LEU A 119 6.09 14.16 6.45
C LEU A 119 4.60 13.96 6.75
N VAL A 120 3.73 14.64 6.02
CA VAL A 120 2.28 14.61 6.24
C VAL A 120 1.59 14.01 5.02
N LEU A 121 0.95 12.86 5.22
CA LEU A 121 0.13 12.18 4.23
C LEU A 121 -1.35 12.34 4.59
N THR A 122 -2.13 12.92 3.68
CA THR A 122 -3.57 13.13 3.88
C THR A 122 -4.36 12.35 2.84
N ALA A 123 -5.41 11.67 3.30
CA ALA A 123 -6.36 10.96 2.46
C ALA A 123 -7.79 11.22 2.95
N THR A 124 -8.73 11.38 2.02
CA THR A 124 -10.16 11.44 2.33
C THR A 124 -10.76 10.08 2.08
N LEU A 125 -11.35 9.50 3.13
CA LEU A 125 -11.91 8.17 3.15
C LEU A 125 -13.43 8.23 3.29
N ARG A 126 -14.13 7.42 2.51
CA ARG A 126 -15.58 7.22 2.56
C ARG A 126 -15.90 5.84 3.07
N PHE A 127 -16.71 5.76 4.11
CA PHE A 127 -17.08 4.49 4.74
C PHE A 127 -18.36 3.95 4.12
N THR A 128 -18.29 2.84 3.40
CA THR A 128 -19.42 2.27 2.65
C THR A 128 -20.11 1.11 3.36
N THR A 129 -19.48 0.55 4.41
CA THR A 129 -20.01 -0.57 5.19
C THR A 129 -20.08 -0.26 6.67
N ALA A 130 -21.16 -0.67 7.33
CA ALA A 130 -21.28 -0.64 8.79
C ALA A 130 -20.59 -1.88 9.38
N ALA A 131 -19.40 -1.70 9.92
CA ALA A 131 -18.56 -2.76 10.46
C ALA A 131 -17.52 -2.20 11.45
N ASP A 132 -16.83 -3.12 12.12
CA ASP A 132 -15.59 -2.79 12.82
C ASP A 132 -14.47 -2.63 11.80
N ILE A 133 -13.92 -1.43 11.73
CA ILE A 133 -12.93 -0.99 10.77
C ILE A 133 -11.61 -0.75 11.51
N THR A 134 -10.52 -1.17 10.90
CA THR A 134 -9.16 -0.91 11.40
C THR A 134 -8.38 -0.17 10.33
N ILE A 135 -7.95 1.06 10.63
CA ILE A 135 -7.10 1.84 9.73
C ILE A 135 -5.68 1.82 10.27
N ILE A 136 -4.72 1.51 9.41
CA ILE A 136 -3.32 1.37 9.80
C ILE A 136 -2.50 2.42 9.07
N GLY A 137 -1.81 3.26 9.82
CA GLY A 137 -0.83 4.21 9.33
C GLY A 137 0.56 3.66 9.61
N ARG A 138 1.38 3.47 8.58
CA ARG A 138 2.71 2.89 8.69
C ARG A 138 3.74 3.82 8.07
N ALA A 139 4.90 3.92 8.70
CA ALA A 139 6.07 4.54 8.08
C ALA A 139 7.26 3.59 8.15
N LEU A 140 7.97 3.45 7.03
CA LEU A 140 9.16 2.61 6.92
C LEU A 140 10.33 3.42 6.39
N HIS A 141 11.51 3.18 6.95
CA HIS A 141 12.78 3.70 6.50
C HIS A 141 13.72 2.54 6.22
N THR A 142 14.19 2.41 4.99
CA THR A 142 15.20 1.40 4.65
C THR A 142 16.59 2.05 4.75
N LEU A 143 17.44 1.54 5.64
CA LEU A 143 18.81 2.01 5.82
C LEU A 143 19.73 1.43 4.74
N ALA A 144 20.87 2.07 4.52
CA ALA A 144 21.86 1.65 3.52
C ALA A 144 22.44 0.25 3.76
N ASN A 145 22.40 -0.23 5.00
CA ASN A 145 22.83 -1.59 5.37
C ASN A 145 21.76 -2.67 5.15
N GLY A 146 20.57 -2.28 4.66
CA GLY A 146 19.43 -3.17 4.45
C GLY A 146 18.51 -3.35 5.66
N ASP A 147 18.83 -2.73 6.80
CA ASP A 147 17.92 -2.71 7.95
C ASP A 147 16.70 -1.83 7.66
N ILE A 148 15.59 -2.12 8.33
CA ILE A 148 14.36 -1.34 8.21
C ILE A 148 13.98 -0.83 9.60
N TRP A 149 13.89 0.49 9.73
CA TRP A 149 13.22 1.13 10.85
C TRP A 149 11.80 1.48 10.47
N GLY A 150 10.91 1.48 11.42
CA GLY A 150 9.53 1.86 11.17
C GLY A 150 8.70 1.88 12.41
N ASP A 151 7.58 2.57 12.29
CA ASP A 151 6.57 2.69 13.32
C ASP A 151 5.18 2.60 12.69
N GLN A 152 4.18 2.32 13.51
CA GLN A 152 2.81 2.11 13.09
C GLN A 152 1.81 2.66 14.11
N ALA A 153 0.86 3.44 13.61
CA ALA A 153 -0.33 3.86 14.35
C ALA A 153 -1.56 3.11 13.82
N VAL A 154 -2.48 2.76 14.73
CA VAL A 154 -3.68 2.00 14.40
C VAL A 154 -4.91 2.67 15.02
N LEU A 155 -5.93 2.90 14.20
CA LEU A 155 -7.24 3.37 14.64
C LEU A 155 -8.27 2.24 14.50
N TYR A 156 -8.91 1.92 15.62
CA TYR A 156 -10.03 0.99 15.69
C TYR A 156 -11.32 1.78 15.85
N LEU A 157 -12.27 1.53 14.95
CA LEU A 157 -13.54 2.25 14.90
C LEU A 157 -14.67 1.30 14.54
N THR A 158 -15.84 1.52 15.12
CA THR A 158 -17.07 0.82 14.76
C THR A 158 -17.97 1.78 14.00
N ILE A 159 -18.22 1.50 12.72
CA ILE A 159 -19.16 2.26 11.90
C ILE A 159 -20.56 1.71 12.14
N ALA A 160 -21.38 2.50 12.80
CA ALA A 160 -22.76 2.13 13.09
C ALA A 160 -23.64 2.25 11.83
N ALA A 161 -24.60 1.34 11.68
CA ALA A 161 -25.64 1.48 10.68
C ALA A 161 -26.49 2.74 10.95
N PRO A 162 -27.07 3.37 9.92
CA PRO A 162 -27.92 4.54 10.11
C PRO A 162 -29.04 4.23 11.10
N GLY A 163 -29.12 5.02 12.18
CA GLY A 163 -30.14 4.85 13.22
C GLY A 163 -29.75 3.94 14.40
N ALA A 164 -28.54 3.38 14.43
CA ALA A 164 -28.03 2.75 15.64
C ALA A 164 -27.55 3.82 16.65
N PRO A 165 -28.02 3.81 17.91
CA PRO A 165 -27.55 4.74 18.91
C PRO A 165 -26.04 4.55 19.17
N PRO A 166 -25.28 5.62 19.50
CA PRO A 166 -23.89 5.46 19.89
C PRO A 166 -23.84 4.51 21.09
N ASN A 167 -23.23 3.35 20.90
CA ASN A 167 -23.13 2.34 21.94
C ASN A 167 -22.04 2.74 22.95
N LEU A 168 -22.36 3.66 23.85
CA LEU A 168 -21.59 3.93 25.06
C LEU A 168 -22.07 3.00 26.17
N THR A 169 -21.96 1.68 26.00
CA THR A 169 -22.17 0.77 27.14
C THR A 169 -20.97 0.89 28.06
N VAL A 170 -21.03 1.82 29.00
CA VAL A 170 -20.21 1.76 30.23
C VAL A 170 -20.73 0.56 30.99
N THR A 171 -20.09 -0.60 30.88
CA THR A 171 -20.37 -1.71 31.79
C THR A 171 -19.85 -1.28 33.17
N PRO A 172 -20.71 -1.03 34.18
CA PRO A 172 -20.22 -0.76 35.51
C PRO A 172 -19.42 -1.98 36.00
N PRO A 173 -18.29 -1.79 36.70
CA PRO A 173 -17.57 -2.92 37.29
C PRO A 173 -18.53 -3.67 38.22
N LEU A 174 -18.57 -5.00 38.08
CA LEU A 174 -19.33 -5.90 38.94
C LEU A 174 -19.10 -5.51 40.41
N ALA A 175 -20.16 -5.10 41.10
CA ALA A 175 -20.09 -4.83 42.52
C ALA A 175 -19.66 -6.13 43.23
N VAL A 176 -18.47 -6.12 43.84
CA VAL A 176 -18.01 -7.20 44.69
C VAL A 176 -18.94 -7.24 45.91
N PRO A 177 -19.69 -8.32 46.17
CA PRO A 177 -20.45 -8.43 47.41
C PRO A 177 -19.47 -8.47 48.59
N SER A 178 -19.63 -7.53 49.51
CA SER A 178 -18.89 -7.50 50.77
C SER A 178 -19.19 -8.76 51.60
N PRO A 179 -18.18 -9.32 52.32
CA PRO A 179 -18.33 -10.52 53.14
C PRO A 179 -19.22 -10.34 54.36
#